data_AF-A0A947HD13-F1
#
_entry.id   AF-A0A947HD13-F1
#
_cell.length_a   1.000
_cell.length_b   1.000
_cell.length_c   1.000
_cell.angle_alpha   90.00
_cell.angle_beta   90.00
_cell.angle_gamma   90.00
#
_symmetry.space_group_name_H-M   'P 1'
#
loop_
_entity.id
_entity.type
_entity.pdbx_description
1 polymer ?
#
loop_
_entity_poly.entity_id
_entity_poly.type
_entity_poly.pdbx_seq_one_letter_code
_entity_poly.pdbx_strand_id
1 'polypeptide(L)'
;MTHPEPSEPISFQAHKQEKWLERFQQASPKGRYELLLTTLNEPVLALEPDVLSYAVASVSQILGHNNLLAEQKALTALLEAKAPASYAQIRGIQALIDLQEALFLKQPEKFETLFAVWLDPQLEVPPPYTLILKSLAYYGYPKAAAELADKLAKKLGKKALEEDDLLDFSLEQHRIHYLFEQITHALQEGVDPPWKPFESGLRDLGIKTKQEQAFFREQWESSDKVQFNRLRTALADGDPELGLFHSRLIFSRWMYKQHRLNLFTGGDMVQHALEMWLTDAPDPLPSLEKLVQIDEARLHAYFERLEFDPNWDLLDAFTLLWGLPHVYDWLVECGLCKPALRGQVMNWVEKLRPILIEQRSNALWGYDFVHRWPCPLGREAAEFQAEAQVFAQTLNQSSPLSDNPEDSRHFDEDFPDIPDELVDSVGAMLEDQGIEVLDGLLKEIEEQMGHEAVGALLAALEAQGYLELEYEGDEE
;
A
#
# COMPACT_ATOMS: atom_id res chain seq x y z
N MET A 1 -18.18 -26.66 -44.68
CA MET A 1 -18.20 -25.19 -44.66
C MET A 1 -19.25 -24.81 -43.63
N THR A 2 -18.82 -24.61 -42.39
CA THR A 2 -19.64 -24.03 -41.32
C THR A 2 -19.80 -22.55 -41.65
N HIS A 3 -21.04 -22.10 -41.80
CA HIS A 3 -21.34 -20.68 -41.90
C HIS A 3 -20.87 -20.00 -40.61
N PRO A 4 -20.17 -18.85 -40.67
CA PRO A 4 -19.97 -18.03 -39.48
C PRO A 4 -21.36 -17.62 -38.97
N GLU A 5 -21.64 -17.89 -37.70
CA GLU A 5 -22.84 -17.37 -37.06
C GLU A 5 -22.85 -15.84 -37.19
N PRO A 6 -24.02 -15.23 -37.46
CA PRO A 6 -24.13 -13.78 -37.52
C PRO A 6 -23.71 -13.22 -36.16
N SER A 7 -22.69 -12.37 -36.15
CA SER A 7 -22.29 -11.62 -34.96
C SER A 7 -23.49 -10.79 -34.49
N GLU A 8 -23.85 -10.92 -33.21
CA GLU A 8 -24.89 -10.09 -32.59
C GLU A 8 -24.57 -8.60 -32.76
N PRO A 9 -25.59 -7.72 -32.87
CA PRO A 9 -25.37 -6.27 -32.94
C PRO A 9 -24.57 -5.76 -31.73
N ILE A 10 -23.67 -4.80 -31.95
CA ILE A 10 -22.78 -4.24 -30.91
C ILE A 10 -23.59 -3.66 -29.73
N SER A 11 -24.72 -2.98 -30.00
CA SER A 11 -25.64 -2.45 -28.99
C SER A 11 -26.24 -3.53 -28.08
N PHE A 12 -26.50 -4.72 -28.62
CA PHE A 12 -27.06 -5.84 -27.86
C PHE A 12 -26.01 -6.52 -26.96
N GLN A 13 -24.74 -6.50 -27.37
CA GLN A 13 -23.63 -6.98 -26.54
C GLN A 13 -23.34 -6.03 -25.37
N ALA A 14 -23.36 -4.72 -25.62
CA ALA A 14 -23.21 -3.70 -24.57
C ALA A 14 -24.30 -3.81 -23.49
N HIS A 15 -25.58 -3.90 -23.89
CA HIS A 15 -26.70 -4.06 -22.95
C HIS A 15 -26.61 -5.33 -22.09
N LYS A 16 -26.14 -6.44 -22.67
CA LYS A 16 -25.94 -7.69 -21.93
C LYS A 16 -24.82 -7.57 -20.90
N GLN A 17 -23.75 -6.83 -21.20
CA GLN A 17 -22.65 -6.60 -20.28
C GLN A 17 -23.08 -5.69 -19.13
N GLU A 18 -23.80 -4.62 -19.42
CA GLU A 18 -24.35 -3.70 -18.41
C GLU A 18 -25.26 -4.44 -17.42
N LYS A 19 -26.23 -5.21 -17.93
CA LYS A 19 -27.10 -6.05 -17.09
C LYS A 19 -26.35 -7.12 -16.29
N TRP A 20 -25.25 -7.64 -16.83
CA TRP A 20 -24.41 -8.59 -16.08
C TRP A 20 -23.69 -7.88 -14.94
N LEU A 21 -23.13 -6.69 -15.20
CA LEU A 21 -22.41 -5.88 -14.23
C LEU A 21 -23.33 -5.40 -13.09
N GLU A 22 -24.54 -4.92 -13.41
CA GLU A 22 -25.55 -4.58 -12.40
C GLU A 22 -25.84 -5.75 -11.46
N ARG A 23 -26.05 -6.94 -12.04
CA ARG A 23 -26.29 -8.17 -11.26
C ARG A 23 -25.08 -8.57 -10.43
N PHE A 24 -23.88 -8.35 -10.94
CA PHE A 24 -22.64 -8.60 -10.22
C PHE A 24 -22.49 -7.64 -9.03
N GLN A 25 -22.67 -6.33 -9.25
CA GLN A 25 -22.56 -5.31 -8.21
C GLN A 25 -23.60 -5.49 -7.10
N GLN A 26 -24.83 -5.88 -7.44
CA GLN A 26 -25.91 -6.13 -6.47
C GLN A 26 -25.80 -7.50 -5.77
N ALA A 27 -24.90 -8.38 -6.21
CA ALA A 27 -24.75 -9.70 -5.61
C ALA A 27 -23.96 -9.66 -4.29
N SER A 28 -24.23 -10.65 -3.44
CA SER A 28 -23.41 -10.94 -2.26
C SER A 28 -21.99 -11.37 -2.64
N PRO A 29 -21.03 -11.37 -1.69
CA PRO A 29 -19.66 -11.79 -1.99
C PRO A 29 -19.59 -13.19 -2.61
N LYS A 30 -20.42 -14.11 -2.09
CA LYS A 30 -20.57 -15.45 -2.67
C LYS A 30 -21.25 -15.42 -4.04
N GLY A 31 -22.30 -14.62 -4.21
CA GLY A 31 -23.00 -14.47 -5.49
C GLY A 31 -22.10 -13.92 -6.59
N ARG A 32 -21.24 -12.95 -6.28
CA ARG A 32 -20.20 -12.42 -7.20
C ARG A 32 -19.23 -13.51 -7.63
N TYR A 33 -18.70 -14.27 -6.67
CA TYR A 33 -17.81 -15.39 -6.94
C TYR A 33 -18.47 -16.45 -7.84
N GLU A 34 -19.70 -16.88 -7.51
CA GLU A 34 -20.44 -17.88 -8.29
C GLU A 34 -20.81 -17.38 -9.69
N LEU A 35 -21.19 -16.10 -9.83
CA LEU A 35 -21.49 -15.49 -11.12
C LEU A 35 -20.25 -15.45 -12.00
N LEU A 36 -19.11 -15.00 -11.47
CA LEU A 36 -17.83 -14.98 -12.19
C LEU A 36 -17.38 -16.39 -12.60
N LEU A 37 -17.48 -17.38 -11.70
CA LEU A 37 -17.18 -18.77 -12.03
C LEU A 37 -18.09 -19.31 -13.14
N THR A 38 -19.37 -18.96 -13.09
CA THR A 38 -20.33 -19.37 -14.13
C THR A 38 -19.91 -18.80 -15.48
N THR A 39 -19.65 -17.49 -15.55
CA THR A 39 -19.17 -16.80 -16.76
C THR A 39 -17.90 -17.43 -17.30
N LEU A 40 -16.89 -17.68 -16.46
CA LEU A 40 -15.61 -18.27 -16.89
C LEU A 40 -15.72 -19.71 -17.40
N ASN A 41 -16.78 -20.43 -17.01
CA ASN A 41 -17.03 -21.79 -17.46
C ASN A 41 -17.86 -21.88 -18.75
N GLU A 42 -18.39 -20.75 -19.25
CA GLU A 42 -19.12 -20.74 -20.51
C GLU A 42 -18.21 -21.08 -21.71
N PRO A 43 -18.76 -21.65 -22.80
CA PRO A 43 -17.98 -21.97 -23.99
C PRO A 43 -17.42 -20.73 -24.70
N VAL A 44 -18.14 -19.61 -24.60
CA VAL A 44 -17.80 -18.32 -25.20
C VAL A 44 -17.97 -17.25 -24.13
N LEU A 45 -16.91 -16.49 -23.86
CA LEU A 45 -16.95 -15.38 -22.92
C LEU A 45 -17.62 -14.17 -23.58
N ALA A 46 -18.74 -13.74 -23.01
CA ALA A 46 -19.51 -12.60 -23.51
C ALA A 46 -19.12 -11.25 -22.86
N LEU A 47 -18.17 -11.26 -21.92
CA LEU A 47 -17.68 -10.05 -21.25
C LEU A 47 -16.46 -9.48 -21.97
N GLU A 48 -16.42 -8.15 -22.04
CA GLU A 48 -15.22 -7.42 -22.44
C GLU A 48 -14.08 -7.62 -21.44
N PRO A 49 -12.81 -7.54 -21.91
CA PRO A 49 -11.66 -7.80 -21.06
C PRO A 49 -11.62 -6.95 -19.78
N ASP A 50 -12.01 -5.66 -19.87
CA ASP A 50 -11.91 -4.72 -18.77
C ASP A 50 -12.99 -4.97 -17.70
N VAL A 51 -14.23 -5.24 -18.13
CA VAL A 51 -15.33 -5.66 -17.24
C VAL A 51 -14.96 -6.96 -16.50
N LEU A 52 -14.38 -7.93 -17.23
CA LEU A 52 -13.92 -9.18 -16.64
C LEU A 52 -12.78 -8.95 -15.64
N SER A 53 -11.83 -8.08 -15.97
CA SER A 53 -10.71 -7.75 -15.07
C SER A 53 -11.16 -7.07 -13.79
N TYR A 54 -12.10 -6.12 -13.88
CA TYR A 54 -12.75 -5.51 -12.71
C TYR A 54 -13.42 -6.56 -11.82
N ALA A 55 -14.25 -7.43 -12.42
CA ALA A 55 -14.95 -8.47 -11.67
C ALA A 55 -13.98 -9.44 -10.98
N VAL A 56 -12.88 -9.81 -11.65
CA VAL A 56 -11.86 -10.67 -11.04
C VAL A 56 -11.11 -9.94 -9.93
N ALA A 57 -10.77 -8.66 -10.09
CA ALA A 57 -10.12 -7.88 -9.04
C ALA A 57 -10.98 -7.78 -7.78
N SER A 58 -12.27 -7.44 -7.93
CA SER A 58 -13.23 -7.38 -6.82
C SER A 58 -13.38 -8.75 -6.12
N VAL A 59 -13.58 -9.83 -6.88
CA VAL A 59 -13.65 -11.19 -6.31
C VAL A 59 -12.33 -11.59 -5.65
N SER A 60 -11.18 -11.20 -6.21
CA SER A 60 -9.87 -11.50 -5.62
C SER A 60 -9.68 -10.82 -4.27
N GLN A 61 -10.13 -9.58 -4.11
CA GLN A 61 -10.13 -8.88 -2.82
C GLN A 61 -11.05 -9.59 -1.80
N ILE A 62 -12.26 -9.96 -2.22
CA ILE A 62 -13.22 -10.72 -1.39
C ILE A 62 -12.61 -12.06 -0.91
N LEU A 63 -11.98 -12.81 -1.81
CA LEU A 63 -11.35 -14.09 -1.48
C LEU A 63 -10.14 -13.88 -0.56
N GLY A 64 -9.32 -12.85 -0.82
CA GLY A 64 -8.18 -12.49 0.01
C GLY A 64 -8.59 -12.10 1.43
N HIS A 65 -9.61 -11.24 1.59
CA HIS A 65 -10.12 -10.83 2.90
C HIS A 65 -10.68 -12.00 3.71
N ASN A 66 -11.29 -12.98 3.04
CA ASN A 66 -11.81 -14.19 3.67
C ASN A 66 -10.78 -15.32 3.79
N ASN A 67 -9.54 -15.06 3.39
CA ASN A 67 -8.43 -16.00 3.39
C ASN A 67 -8.74 -17.32 2.64
N LEU A 68 -9.44 -17.20 1.51
CA LEU A 68 -9.79 -18.28 0.58
C LEU A 68 -8.73 -18.40 -0.53
N LEU A 69 -7.47 -18.60 -0.13
CA LEU A 69 -6.32 -18.61 -1.05
C LEU A 69 -6.37 -19.73 -2.08
N ALA A 70 -6.96 -20.88 -1.75
CA ALA A 70 -7.09 -22.00 -2.66
C ALA A 70 -8.09 -21.69 -3.78
N GLU A 71 -9.23 -21.13 -3.41
CA GLU A 71 -10.28 -20.65 -4.32
C GLU A 71 -9.75 -19.53 -5.22
N GLN A 72 -8.94 -18.62 -4.67
CA GLN A 72 -8.30 -17.56 -5.43
C GLN A 72 -7.31 -18.13 -6.47
N LYS A 73 -6.43 -19.05 -6.07
CA LYS A 73 -5.50 -19.72 -7.00
C LYS A 73 -6.26 -20.50 -8.09
N ALA A 74 -7.37 -21.15 -7.74
CA ALA A 74 -8.20 -21.85 -8.70
C ALA A 74 -8.87 -20.89 -9.70
N LEU A 75 -9.37 -19.74 -9.22
CA LEU A 75 -9.95 -18.69 -10.06
C LEU A 75 -8.91 -18.13 -11.03
N THR A 76 -7.70 -17.83 -10.54
CA THR A 76 -6.60 -17.32 -11.37
C THR A 76 -6.20 -18.34 -12.45
N ALA A 77 -6.06 -19.61 -12.10
CA ALA A 77 -5.74 -20.66 -13.08
C ALA A 77 -6.85 -20.81 -14.14
N LEU A 78 -8.11 -20.66 -13.73
CA LEU A 78 -9.25 -20.68 -14.66
C LEU A 78 -9.21 -19.47 -15.59
N LEU A 79 -8.93 -18.27 -15.07
CA LEU A 79 -8.82 -17.05 -15.86
C LEU A 79 -7.66 -17.12 -16.86
N GLU A 80 -6.48 -17.59 -16.44
CA GLU A 80 -5.33 -17.78 -17.33
C GLU A 80 -5.67 -18.73 -18.50
N ALA A 81 -6.41 -19.81 -18.21
CA ALA A 81 -6.80 -20.78 -19.23
C ALA A 81 -7.91 -20.28 -20.18
N LYS A 82 -8.81 -19.42 -19.70
CA LYS A 82 -10.05 -19.02 -20.41
C LYS A 82 -9.98 -17.63 -21.04
N ALA A 83 -9.34 -16.70 -20.36
CA ALA A 83 -9.23 -15.29 -20.73
C ALA A 83 -7.80 -14.78 -20.48
N PRO A 84 -6.79 -15.27 -21.23
CA PRO A 84 -5.39 -14.91 -21.00
C PRO A 84 -5.11 -13.40 -21.13
N ALA A 85 -5.90 -12.67 -21.92
CA ALA A 85 -5.80 -11.21 -22.04
C ALA A 85 -6.20 -10.49 -20.74
N SER A 86 -7.34 -10.83 -20.14
CA SER A 86 -7.75 -10.29 -18.84
C SER A 86 -6.81 -10.74 -17.72
N TYR A 87 -6.34 -11.99 -17.77
CA TYR A 87 -5.31 -12.44 -16.83
C TYR A 87 -4.02 -11.60 -16.91
N ALA A 88 -3.59 -11.23 -18.12
CA ALA A 88 -2.40 -10.41 -18.30
C ALA A 88 -2.52 -9.01 -17.64
N GLN A 89 -3.73 -8.47 -17.51
CA GLN A 89 -4.00 -7.21 -16.82
C GLN A 89 -3.86 -7.35 -15.29
N ILE A 90 -4.30 -8.47 -14.71
CA ILE A 90 -4.34 -8.64 -13.24
C ILE A 90 -3.20 -9.48 -12.64
N ARG A 91 -2.38 -10.15 -13.47
CA ARG A 91 -1.33 -11.09 -13.01
C ARG A 91 -0.36 -10.47 -11.99
N GLY A 92 -0.13 -9.16 -12.03
CA GLY A 92 0.70 -8.44 -11.06
C GLY A 92 0.10 -8.42 -9.65
N ILE A 93 -1.23 -8.33 -9.53
CA ILE A 93 -1.95 -8.39 -8.25
C ILE A 93 -1.87 -9.81 -7.69
N GLN A 94 -2.07 -10.84 -8.52
CA GLN A 94 -1.92 -12.23 -8.08
C GLN A 94 -0.49 -12.52 -7.58
N ALA A 95 0.53 -12.06 -8.30
CA ALA A 95 1.92 -12.24 -7.91
C ALA A 95 2.23 -11.58 -6.54
N LEU A 96 1.52 -10.52 -6.16
CA LEU A 96 1.68 -9.85 -4.86
C LEU A 96 1.16 -10.75 -3.73
N ILE A 97 0.01 -11.39 -3.92
CA ILE A 97 -0.57 -12.32 -2.96
C ILE A 97 0.34 -13.55 -2.79
N ASP A 98 0.83 -14.10 -3.89
CA ASP A 98 1.78 -15.22 -3.86
C ASP A 98 3.11 -14.82 -3.20
N LEU A 99 3.55 -13.56 -3.35
CA LEU A 99 4.71 -13.02 -2.65
C LEU A 99 4.46 -12.90 -1.15
N GLN A 100 3.31 -12.36 -0.72
CA GLN A 100 2.96 -12.27 0.70
C GLN A 100 2.93 -13.67 1.34
N GLU A 101 2.33 -14.66 0.68
CA GLU A 101 2.34 -16.05 1.15
C GLU A 101 3.78 -16.60 1.22
N ALA A 102 4.60 -16.38 0.19
CA ALA A 102 6.01 -16.81 0.18
C ALA A 102 6.83 -16.13 1.29
N LEU A 103 6.58 -14.85 1.59
CA LEU A 103 7.22 -14.11 2.68
C LEU A 103 6.84 -14.72 4.02
N PHE A 104 5.54 -14.96 4.25
CA PHE A 104 5.02 -15.62 5.45
C PHE A 104 5.62 -17.02 5.65
N LEU A 105 5.61 -17.86 4.60
CA LEU A 105 6.14 -19.22 4.62
C LEU A 105 7.68 -19.30 4.58
N LYS A 106 8.37 -18.16 4.47
CA LYS A 106 9.84 -18.06 4.39
C LYS A 106 10.43 -18.83 3.20
N GLN A 107 9.86 -18.61 2.01
CA GLN A 107 10.21 -19.27 0.75
C GLN A 107 10.92 -18.30 -0.23
N PRO A 108 12.12 -17.79 0.10
CA PRO A 108 12.82 -16.82 -0.76
C PRO A 108 13.20 -17.38 -2.14
N GLU A 109 13.26 -18.70 -2.30
CA GLU A 109 13.49 -19.36 -3.58
C GLU A 109 12.41 -19.05 -4.63
N LYS A 110 11.21 -18.62 -4.22
CA LYS A 110 10.12 -18.23 -5.12
C LYS A 110 10.25 -16.80 -5.65
N PHE A 111 11.06 -15.95 -5.00
CA PHE A 111 11.09 -14.52 -5.28
C PHE A 111 11.49 -14.21 -6.72
N GLU A 112 12.48 -14.92 -7.27
CA GLU A 112 12.92 -14.67 -8.65
C GLU A 112 11.80 -14.89 -9.67
N THR A 113 11.02 -15.97 -9.52
CA THR A 113 9.89 -16.27 -10.40
C THR A 113 8.77 -15.25 -10.24
N LEU A 114 8.46 -14.82 -9.01
CA LEU A 114 7.44 -13.81 -8.76
C LEU A 114 7.85 -12.43 -9.30
N PHE A 115 9.11 -12.05 -9.10
CA PHE A 115 9.65 -10.79 -9.61
C PHE A 115 9.64 -10.70 -11.13
N ALA A 116 9.79 -11.84 -11.83
CA ALA A 116 9.72 -11.88 -13.29
C ALA A 116 8.38 -11.37 -13.84
N VAL A 117 7.28 -11.48 -13.07
CA VAL A 117 5.97 -10.95 -13.47
C VAL A 117 6.00 -9.43 -13.58
N TRP A 118 6.46 -8.73 -12.54
CA TRP A 118 6.55 -7.26 -12.54
C TRP A 118 7.65 -6.71 -13.45
N LEU A 119 8.66 -7.53 -13.75
CA LEU A 119 9.75 -7.17 -14.66
C LEU A 119 9.44 -7.48 -16.13
N ASP A 120 8.27 -8.07 -16.44
CA ASP A 120 7.85 -8.31 -17.82
C ASP A 120 7.69 -6.97 -18.56
N PRO A 121 8.39 -6.74 -19.69
CA PRO A 121 8.27 -5.52 -20.48
C PRO A 121 6.86 -5.23 -21.02
N GLN A 122 5.99 -6.24 -21.13
CA GLN A 122 4.62 -6.08 -21.63
C GLN A 122 3.64 -5.62 -20.55
N LEU A 123 4.07 -5.56 -19.29
CA LEU A 123 3.25 -5.09 -18.19
C LEU A 123 3.49 -3.58 -18.03
N GLU A 124 2.52 -2.76 -18.48
CA GLU A 124 2.64 -1.29 -18.56
C GLU A 124 2.85 -0.66 -17.17
N VAL A 125 1.92 -0.75 -16.21
CA VAL A 125 2.19 -0.61 -14.75
C VAL A 125 1.06 -1.21 -13.91
N PRO A 126 1.32 -2.26 -13.11
CA PRO A 126 0.63 -2.48 -11.81
C PRO A 126 1.61 -3.06 -10.76
N PRO A 127 1.21 -3.41 -9.52
CA PRO A 127 0.40 -2.78 -8.45
C PRO A 127 1.24 -1.73 -7.66
N PRO A 128 0.87 -1.24 -6.45
CA PRO A 128 1.72 -0.31 -5.68
C PRO A 128 3.11 -0.92 -5.37
N TYR A 129 4.13 -0.56 -6.14
CA TYR A 129 5.50 -1.06 -5.96
C TYR A 129 6.05 -0.78 -4.56
N THR A 130 5.62 0.32 -3.96
CA THR A 130 5.85 0.69 -2.56
C THR A 130 5.49 -0.45 -1.62
N LEU A 131 4.29 -1.04 -1.75
CA LEU A 131 3.79 -2.14 -0.92
C LEU A 131 4.68 -3.40 -1.04
N ILE A 132 5.09 -3.74 -2.27
CA ILE A 132 5.96 -4.92 -2.53
C ILE A 132 7.31 -4.73 -1.83
N LEU A 133 7.92 -3.57 -2.00
CA LEU A 133 9.25 -3.29 -1.47
C LEU A 133 9.23 -3.15 0.06
N LYS A 134 8.21 -2.49 0.62
CA LYS A 134 7.96 -2.43 2.07
C LYS A 134 7.79 -3.82 2.65
N SER A 135 6.93 -4.66 2.06
CA SER A 135 6.72 -6.04 2.48
C SER A 135 8.04 -6.81 2.55
N LEU A 136 8.84 -6.79 1.47
CA LEU A 136 10.15 -7.44 1.45
C LEU A 136 11.05 -6.96 2.59
N ALA A 137 11.14 -5.64 2.80
CA ALA A 137 11.97 -5.07 3.87
C ALA A 137 11.48 -5.47 5.26
N TYR A 138 10.19 -5.31 5.56
CA TYR A 138 9.58 -5.64 6.86
C TYR A 138 9.73 -7.11 7.24
N TYR A 139 9.61 -8.00 6.24
CA TYR A 139 9.79 -9.44 6.41
C TYR A 139 11.26 -9.89 6.53
N GLY A 140 12.22 -8.95 6.48
CA GLY A 140 13.64 -9.20 6.69
C GLY A 140 14.45 -9.48 5.42
N TYR A 141 13.96 -9.06 4.25
CA TYR A 141 14.63 -9.23 2.95
C TYR A 141 15.01 -7.89 2.29
N PRO A 142 15.74 -6.99 2.99
CA PRO A 142 16.09 -5.67 2.43
C PRO A 142 16.95 -5.75 1.17
N LYS A 143 17.80 -6.78 1.05
CA LYS A 143 18.57 -7.05 -0.16
C LYS A 143 17.66 -7.33 -1.36
N ALA A 144 16.65 -8.19 -1.19
CA ALA A 144 15.72 -8.53 -2.28
C ALA A 144 14.88 -7.31 -2.68
N ALA A 145 14.45 -6.49 -1.71
CA ALA A 145 13.80 -5.21 -1.98
C ALA A 145 14.69 -4.29 -2.83
N ALA A 146 15.94 -4.06 -2.42
CA ALA A 146 16.87 -3.21 -3.16
C ALA A 146 17.20 -3.74 -4.57
N GLU A 147 17.35 -5.05 -4.73
CA GLU A 147 17.56 -5.68 -6.03
C GLU A 147 16.35 -5.56 -6.95
N LEU A 148 15.13 -5.73 -6.43
CA LEU A 148 13.91 -5.52 -7.20
C LEU A 148 13.76 -4.04 -7.59
N ALA A 149 14.00 -3.12 -6.66
CA ALA A 149 13.93 -1.68 -6.92
C ALA A 149 14.91 -1.23 -8.02
N ASP A 150 16.15 -1.73 -8.00
CA ASP A 150 17.14 -1.47 -9.07
C ASP A 150 16.69 -2.01 -10.44
N LYS A 151 16.08 -3.19 -10.47
CA LYS A 151 15.54 -3.78 -11.72
C LYS A 151 14.33 -3.00 -12.24
N LEU A 152 13.42 -2.59 -11.36
CA LEU A 152 12.25 -1.77 -11.70
C LEU A 152 12.68 -0.40 -12.24
N ALA A 153 13.61 0.29 -11.57
CA ALA A 153 14.13 1.58 -12.02
C ALA A 153 14.74 1.49 -13.42
N LYS A 154 15.47 0.40 -13.72
CA LYS A 154 16.02 0.13 -15.05
C LYS A 154 14.96 -0.18 -16.10
N LYS A 155 13.90 -0.91 -15.73
CA LYS A 155 12.78 -1.24 -16.63
C LYS A 155 12.00 0.02 -17.01
N LEU A 156 11.59 0.81 -16.01
CA LEU A 156 10.78 2.02 -16.20
C LEU A 156 11.57 3.12 -16.93
N GLY A 157 12.87 3.21 -16.62
CA GLY A 157 13.76 4.20 -17.21
C GLY A 157 13.51 5.60 -16.67
N LYS A 158 14.46 6.50 -16.95
CA LYS A 158 14.51 7.83 -16.32
C LYS A 158 13.27 8.69 -16.59
N LYS A 159 12.71 8.61 -17.81
CA LYS A 159 11.57 9.44 -18.21
C LYS A 159 10.31 9.12 -17.38
N ALA A 160 9.99 7.84 -17.21
CA ALA A 160 8.82 7.42 -16.44
C ALA A 160 8.98 7.76 -14.95
N LEU A 161 10.18 7.64 -14.41
CA LEU A 161 10.49 8.01 -13.02
C LEU A 161 10.43 9.53 -12.80
N GLU A 162 10.78 10.35 -13.80
CA GLU A 162 10.60 11.81 -13.75
C GLU A 162 9.12 12.23 -13.82
N GLU A 163 8.22 11.35 -14.25
CA GLU A 163 6.77 11.57 -14.31
C GLU A 163 6.05 11.09 -13.03
N ASP A 164 6.71 10.29 -12.19
CA ASP A 164 6.19 9.73 -10.93
C ASP A 164 7.24 9.84 -9.79
N ASP A 165 7.30 11.03 -9.19
CA ASP A 165 8.24 11.35 -8.10
C ASP A 165 8.09 10.42 -6.88
N LEU A 166 6.87 9.96 -6.58
CA LEU A 166 6.61 9.07 -5.44
C LEU A 166 7.20 7.68 -5.67
N LEU A 167 7.04 7.14 -6.88
CA LEU A 167 7.64 5.89 -7.27
C LEU A 167 9.16 5.99 -7.29
N ASP A 168 9.73 7.01 -7.92
CA ASP A 168 11.18 7.22 -7.96
C ASP A 168 11.76 7.28 -6.54
N PHE A 169 11.13 8.08 -5.67
CA PHE A 169 11.53 8.17 -4.27
C PHE A 169 11.47 6.82 -3.56
N SER A 170 10.42 6.02 -3.74
CA SER A 170 10.29 4.70 -3.10
C SER A 170 11.36 3.72 -3.57
N LEU A 171 11.59 3.60 -4.89
CA LEU A 171 12.62 2.71 -5.43
C LEU A 171 14.00 3.07 -4.88
N GLU A 172 14.30 4.36 -4.87
CA GLU A 172 15.56 4.87 -4.36
C GLU A 172 15.70 4.68 -2.85
N GLN A 173 14.65 4.92 -2.07
CA GLN A 173 14.64 4.71 -0.63
C GLN A 173 15.13 3.30 -0.28
N HIS A 174 14.60 2.26 -0.93
CA HIS A 174 15.01 0.87 -0.66
C HIS A 174 16.47 0.59 -1.06
N ARG A 175 16.93 1.12 -2.21
CA ARG A 175 18.32 0.96 -2.67
C ARG A 175 19.30 1.61 -1.70
N ILE A 176 19.02 2.82 -1.26
CA ILE A 176 19.86 3.58 -0.33
C ILE A 176 19.93 2.92 1.04
N HIS A 177 18.80 2.53 1.61
CA HIS A 177 18.77 1.95 2.95
C HIS A 177 19.57 0.64 3.01
N TYR A 178 19.57 -0.14 1.92
CA TYR A 178 20.42 -1.32 1.82
C TYR A 178 21.92 -0.97 1.73
N LEU A 179 22.31 0.08 1.00
CA LEU A 179 23.69 0.57 0.99
C LEU A 179 24.12 1.08 2.38
N PHE A 180 23.26 1.83 3.06
CA PHE A 180 23.48 2.27 4.44
C PHE A 180 23.68 1.08 5.39
N GLU A 181 22.98 -0.03 5.15
CA GLU A 181 23.10 -1.24 5.97
C GLU A 181 24.45 -1.90 5.77
N GLN A 182 24.92 -2.01 4.52
CA GLN A 182 26.25 -2.50 4.20
C GLN A 182 27.36 -1.65 4.85
N ILE A 183 27.21 -0.32 4.82
CA ILE A 183 28.15 0.60 5.48
C ILE A 183 28.12 0.39 6.99
N THR A 184 26.94 0.34 7.59
CA THR A 184 26.78 0.14 9.03
C THR A 184 27.39 -1.18 9.48
N HIS A 185 27.15 -2.25 8.72
CA HIS A 185 27.77 -3.56 8.96
C HIS A 185 29.29 -3.50 8.86
N ALA A 186 29.83 -2.93 7.78
CA ALA A 186 31.27 -2.81 7.58
C ALA A 186 31.97 -2.02 8.71
N LEU A 187 31.37 -0.90 9.12
CA LEU A 187 31.86 -0.09 10.23
C LEU A 187 31.83 -0.85 11.57
N GLN A 188 30.84 -1.71 11.81
CA GLN A 188 30.77 -2.55 13.02
C GLN A 188 31.85 -3.64 13.04
N GLU A 189 32.12 -4.27 11.90
CA GLU A 189 33.12 -5.33 11.77
C GLU A 189 34.55 -4.79 11.63
N GLY A 190 34.73 -3.46 11.58
CA GLY A 190 36.03 -2.82 11.43
C GLY A 190 36.67 -3.05 10.06
N VAL A 191 35.85 -3.32 9.03
CA VAL A 191 36.29 -3.49 7.63
C VAL A 191 36.01 -2.22 6.82
N ASP A 192 36.74 -2.06 5.71
CA ASP A 192 36.56 -0.89 4.83
C ASP A 192 35.14 -0.89 4.22
N PRO A 193 34.31 0.14 4.48
CA PRO A 193 32.97 0.21 3.92
C PRO A 193 32.97 0.35 2.39
N PRO A 194 31.89 -0.09 1.71
CA PRO A 194 31.76 0.05 0.27
C PRO A 194 31.45 1.50 -0.15
N TRP A 195 32.36 2.44 0.14
CA TRP A 195 32.18 3.87 -0.10
C TRP A 195 31.96 4.21 -1.58
N LYS A 196 32.58 3.48 -2.51
CA LYS A 196 32.40 3.74 -3.95
C LYS A 196 30.99 3.43 -4.44
N PRO A 197 30.42 2.23 -4.19
CA PRO A 197 28.99 1.99 -4.43
C PRO A 197 28.09 2.99 -3.74
N PHE A 198 28.40 3.36 -2.49
CA PHE A 198 27.64 4.35 -1.74
C PHE A 198 27.60 5.73 -2.40
N GLU A 199 28.77 6.31 -2.68
CA GLU A 199 28.90 7.60 -3.37
C GLU A 199 28.27 7.55 -4.77
N SER A 200 28.33 6.40 -5.45
CA SER A 200 27.64 6.23 -6.73
C SER A 200 26.13 6.26 -6.57
N GLY A 201 25.58 5.54 -5.59
CA GLY A 201 24.16 5.56 -5.29
C GLY A 201 23.67 6.97 -4.95
N LEU A 202 24.41 7.72 -4.13
CA LEU A 202 24.08 9.12 -3.83
C LEU A 202 24.00 10.00 -5.10
N ARG A 203 24.88 9.79 -6.09
CA ARG A 203 24.82 10.55 -7.36
C ARG A 203 23.57 10.24 -8.17
N ASP A 204 23.10 8.99 -8.12
CA ASP A 204 21.88 8.58 -8.83
C ASP A 204 20.66 9.34 -8.28
N LEU A 205 20.68 9.68 -6.99
CA LEU A 205 19.68 10.54 -6.30
C LEU A 205 19.84 12.05 -6.52
N GLY A 206 20.72 12.46 -7.44
CA GLY A 206 21.02 13.87 -7.63
C GLY A 206 22.01 14.49 -6.65
N ILE A 207 22.54 13.75 -5.66
CA ILE A 207 23.58 14.23 -4.73
C ILE A 207 24.95 14.15 -5.41
N LYS A 208 25.22 15.13 -6.28
CA LYS A 208 26.33 15.08 -7.24
C LYS A 208 27.61 15.69 -6.71
N THR A 209 27.55 16.62 -5.76
CA THR A 209 28.76 17.32 -5.31
C THR A 209 29.54 16.48 -4.30
N LYS A 210 30.87 16.62 -4.32
CA LYS A 210 31.73 15.98 -3.33
C LYS A 210 31.46 16.47 -1.91
N GLN A 211 30.98 17.70 -1.76
CA GLN A 211 30.67 18.27 -0.46
C GLN A 211 29.43 17.61 0.15
N GLU A 212 28.36 17.42 -0.62
CA GLU A 212 27.17 16.73 -0.14
C GLU A 212 27.47 15.24 0.13
N GLN A 213 28.21 14.57 -0.75
CA GLN A 213 28.63 13.18 -0.53
C GLN A 213 29.49 13.05 0.74
N ALA A 214 30.42 14.00 0.98
CA ALA A 214 31.20 14.05 2.20
C ALA A 214 30.33 14.29 3.44
N PHE A 215 29.28 15.11 3.33
CA PHE A 215 28.31 15.30 4.41
C PHE A 215 27.64 13.97 4.77
N PHE A 216 27.07 13.24 3.80
CA PHE A 216 26.41 11.95 4.07
C PHE A 216 27.39 10.91 4.64
N ARG A 217 28.61 10.84 4.10
CA ARG A 217 29.66 9.97 4.63
C ARG A 217 29.99 10.30 6.09
N GLU A 218 30.18 11.59 6.39
CA GLU A 218 30.42 12.05 7.75
C GLU A 218 29.25 11.66 8.68
N GLN A 219 28.01 11.66 8.18
CA GLN A 219 26.87 11.22 9.00
C GLN A 219 27.02 9.76 9.47
N TRP A 220 27.46 8.87 8.59
CA TRP A 220 27.65 7.45 8.91
C TRP A 220 28.91 7.17 9.74
N GLU A 221 30.01 7.87 9.47
CA GLU A 221 31.27 7.74 10.22
C GLU A 221 31.16 8.33 11.63
N SER A 222 30.25 9.29 11.84
CA SER A 222 30.05 9.93 13.13
C SER A 222 29.54 8.97 14.20
N SER A 223 30.08 9.13 15.40
CA SER A 223 29.57 8.42 16.59
C SER A 223 28.11 8.77 16.87
N ASP A 224 27.39 7.84 17.51
CA ASP A 224 25.99 8.04 17.90
C ASP A 224 25.81 9.31 18.76
N LYS A 225 26.78 9.64 19.62
CA LYS A 225 26.78 10.88 20.43
C LYS A 225 26.80 12.15 19.58
N VAL A 226 27.57 12.17 18.49
CA VAL A 226 27.64 13.32 17.57
C VAL A 226 26.31 13.45 16.83
N GLN A 227 25.79 12.35 16.31
CA GLN A 227 24.49 12.34 15.64
C GLN A 227 23.37 12.82 16.53
N PHE A 228 23.37 12.39 17.79
CA PHE A 228 22.38 12.80 18.77
C PHE A 228 22.41 14.29 19.09
N ASN A 229 23.59 14.89 19.15
CA ASN A 229 23.72 16.33 19.28
C ASN A 229 23.16 17.06 18.03
N ARG A 230 23.38 16.52 16.82
CA ARG A 230 22.81 17.07 15.59
C ARG A 230 21.29 17.00 15.57
N LEU A 231 20.69 15.88 16.00
CA LEU A 231 19.25 15.75 16.17
C LEU A 231 18.68 16.84 17.10
N ARG A 232 19.31 17.03 18.27
CA ARG A 232 18.89 18.06 19.23
C ARG A 232 18.95 19.46 18.64
N THR A 233 19.99 19.76 17.86
CA THR A 233 20.13 21.05 17.18
C THR A 233 19.04 21.22 16.11
N ALA A 234 18.87 20.25 15.21
CA ALA A 234 17.85 20.32 14.16
C ALA A 234 16.45 20.59 14.70
N LEU A 235 16.06 19.89 15.78
CA LEU A 235 14.76 20.10 16.40
C LEU A 235 14.65 21.44 17.15
N ALA A 236 15.74 21.92 17.75
CA ALA A 236 15.76 23.23 18.42
C ALA A 236 15.68 24.39 17.43
N ASP A 237 16.23 24.20 16.23
CA ASP A 237 16.21 25.17 15.14
C ASP A 237 14.90 25.15 14.34
N GLY A 238 13.99 24.21 14.65
CA GLY A 238 12.71 24.08 13.98
C GLY A 238 12.82 23.48 12.57
N ASP A 239 13.83 22.64 12.31
CA ASP A 239 14.04 21.96 11.03
C ASP A 239 13.52 20.50 11.11
N PRO A 240 12.25 20.25 10.74
CA PRO A 240 11.65 18.93 10.86
C PRO A 240 12.27 17.90 9.89
N GLU A 241 12.71 18.33 8.71
CA GLU A 241 13.33 17.44 7.72
C GLU A 241 14.68 16.91 8.22
N LEU A 242 15.52 17.80 8.74
CA LEU A 242 16.80 17.42 9.33
C LEU A 242 16.61 16.62 10.62
N GLY A 243 15.58 16.96 11.41
CA GLY A 243 15.15 16.17 12.57
C GLY A 243 14.74 14.75 12.20
N LEU A 244 13.97 14.57 11.13
CA LEU A 244 13.56 13.27 10.58
C LEU A 244 14.76 12.47 10.12
N PHE A 245 15.65 13.08 9.34
CA PHE A 245 16.88 12.44 8.86
C PHE A 245 17.72 11.90 10.02
N HIS A 246 18.01 12.71 11.05
CA HIS A 246 18.81 12.26 12.18
C HIS A 246 18.08 11.25 13.06
N SER A 247 16.76 11.38 13.25
CA SER A 247 15.96 10.41 14.01
C SER A 247 15.99 9.03 13.37
N ARG A 248 15.71 8.97 12.05
CA ARG A 248 15.83 7.74 11.24
C ARG A 248 17.22 7.14 11.37
N LEU A 249 18.27 7.94 11.14
CA LEU A 249 19.64 7.46 11.19
C LEU A 249 20.00 6.84 12.56
N ILE A 250 19.72 7.55 13.66
CA ILE A 250 20.15 7.11 15.00
C ILE A 250 19.34 5.89 15.45
N PHE A 251 18.01 5.95 15.29
CA PHE A 251 17.13 4.88 15.71
C PHE A 251 17.35 3.61 14.88
N SER A 252 17.43 3.72 13.55
CA SER A 252 17.73 2.57 12.69
C SER A 252 19.08 1.94 13.03
N ARG A 253 20.12 2.75 13.28
CA ARG A 253 21.40 2.22 13.74
C ARG A 253 21.24 1.47 15.05
N TRP A 254 20.53 2.03 16.04
CA TRP A 254 20.27 1.38 17.32
C TRP A 254 19.56 0.03 17.15
N MET A 255 18.47 -0.01 16.39
CA MET A 255 17.75 -1.26 16.04
C MET A 255 18.68 -2.25 15.33
N TYR A 256 19.49 -1.81 14.38
CA TYR A 256 20.43 -2.70 13.70
C TYR A 256 21.50 -3.27 14.64
N LYS A 257 22.11 -2.46 15.53
CA LYS A 257 23.17 -2.94 16.45
C LYS A 257 22.62 -3.90 17.49
N GLN A 258 21.49 -3.57 18.10
CA GLN A 258 20.94 -4.33 19.23
C GLN A 258 20.13 -5.55 18.78
N HIS A 259 19.47 -5.42 17.65
CA HIS A 259 18.38 -6.30 17.28
C HIS A 259 18.51 -6.92 15.89
N ARG A 260 19.50 -6.51 15.10
CA ARG A 260 19.71 -6.94 13.70
C ARG A 260 18.48 -6.68 12.81
N LEU A 261 17.62 -5.73 13.19
CA LEU A 261 16.54 -5.27 12.31
C LEU A 261 17.14 -4.36 11.23
N ASN A 262 16.69 -4.54 9.99
CA ASN A 262 17.20 -3.78 8.85
C ASN A 262 16.92 -2.28 8.99
N LEU A 263 17.79 -1.46 8.37
CA LEU A 263 17.75 -0.01 8.57
C LEU A 263 16.48 0.64 8.00
N PHE A 264 15.91 0.08 6.93
CA PHE A 264 14.65 0.56 6.34
C PHE A 264 13.52 0.44 7.36
N THR A 265 13.30 -0.76 7.90
CA THR A 265 12.21 -1.02 8.85
C THR A 265 12.34 -0.19 10.10
N GLY A 266 13.56 -0.07 10.66
CA GLY A 266 13.80 0.85 11.77
C GLY A 266 13.48 2.30 11.40
N GLY A 267 13.85 2.72 10.19
CA GLY A 267 13.65 4.09 9.72
C GLY A 267 12.16 4.43 9.60
N ASP A 268 11.39 3.48 9.11
CA ASP A 268 9.95 3.60 8.92
C ASP A 268 9.19 3.67 10.26
N MET A 269 9.58 2.88 11.25
CA MET A 269 8.99 2.96 12.60
C MET A 269 9.12 4.36 13.21
N VAL A 270 10.30 4.96 13.14
CA VAL A 270 10.53 6.30 13.71
C VAL A 270 9.99 7.41 12.80
N GLN A 271 9.89 7.17 11.49
CA GLN A 271 9.19 8.04 10.55
C GLN A 271 7.74 8.24 10.99
N HIS A 272 7.00 7.14 11.15
CA HIS A 272 5.59 7.19 11.57
C HIS A 272 5.43 7.84 12.95
N ALA A 273 6.35 7.55 13.89
CA ALA A 273 6.34 8.21 15.19
C ALA A 273 6.57 9.73 15.07
N LEU A 274 7.51 10.17 14.23
CA LEU A 274 7.79 11.60 14.04
C LEU A 274 6.66 12.32 13.31
N GLU A 275 6.11 11.73 12.25
CA GLU A 275 4.96 12.27 11.52
C GLU A 275 3.77 12.45 12.46
N MET A 276 3.51 11.48 13.33
CA MET A 276 2.52 11.60 14.41
C MET A 276 2.83 12.74 15.38
N TRP A 277 4.10 12.91 15.81
CA TRP A 277 4.47 13.99 16.73
C TRP A 277 4.36 15.38 16.12
N LEU A 278 4.70 15.49 14.82
CA LEU A 278 4.65 16.73 14.06
C LEU A 278 3.24 17.10 13.60
N THR A 279 2.33 16.13 13.52
CA THR A 279 0.92 16.39 13.23
C THR A 279 0.36 17.36 14.28
N ASP A 280 -0.11 18.52 13.83
CA ASP A 280 -0.61 19.63 14.63
C ASP A 280 0.38 20.18 15.68
N ALA A 281 1.69 20.07 15.42
CA ALA A 281 2.70 20.72 16.25
C ALA A 281 2.68 22.24 16.05
N PRO A 282 2.85 23.04 17.12
CA PRO A 282 2.87 24.50 17.01
C PRO A 282 4.16 24.99 16.33
N ASP A 283 4.08 26.14 15.66
CA ASP A 283 5.24 26.90 15.16
C ASP A 283 5.55 28.07 16.12
N PRO A 284 6.77 28.19 16.68
CA PRO A 284 7.93 27.32 16.50
C PRO A 284 7.80 25.97 17.21
N LEU A 285 8.48 24.96 16.66
CA LEU A 285 8.47 23.60 17.21
C LEU A 285 8.91 23.60 18.69
N PRO A 286 8.21 22.84 19.56
CA PRO A 286 8.62 22.72 20.94
C PRO A 286 9.90 21.87 21.04
N SER A 287 10.56 21.92 22.21
CA SER A 287 11.71 21.05 22.47
C SER A 287 11.34 19.57 22.26
N LEU A 288 12.28 18.74 21.81
CA LEU A 288 12.03 17.30 21.55
C LEU A 288 11.30 16.60 22.71
N GLU A 289 11.69 16.88 23.96
CA GLU A 289 11.04 16.31 25.16
C GLU A 289 9.54 16.61 25.25
N LYS A 290 9.10 17.77 24.75
CA LYS A 290 7.70 18.18 24.68
C LYS A 290 7.03 17.64 23.41
N LEU A 291 7.77 17.56 22.30
CA LEU A 291 7.26 17.05 21.03
C LEU A 291 6.84 15.57 21.15
N VAL A 292 7.62 14.75 21.87
CA VAL A 292 7.30 13.32 22.10
C VAL A 292 6.23 13.09 23.17
N GLN A 293 5.78 14.14 23.87
CA GLN A 293 4.67 14.09 24.82
C GLN A 293 3.35 14.17 24.07
N ILE A 294 2.93 13.02 23.54
CA ILE A 294 1.60 12.85 22.94
C ILE A 294 0.56 12.43 23.98
N ASP A 295 -0.70 12.57 23.63
CA ASP A 295 -1.84 12.00 24.35
C ASP A 295 -2.48 10.85 23.55
N GLU A 296 -3.45 10.18 24.17
CA GLU A 296 -4.19 9.07 23.57
C GLU A 296 -4.95 9.48 22.31
N ALA A 297 -5.53 10.69 22.30
CA ALA A 297 -6.35 11.16 21.20
C ALA A 297 -5.52 11.38 19.93
N ARG A 298 -4.30 11.94 20.08
CA ARG A 298 -3.38 12.12 18.95
C ARG A 298 -2.93 10.79 18.34
N LEU A 299 -2.60 9.81 19.18
CA LEU A 299 -2.24 8.47 18.67
C LEU A 299 -3.42 7.83 17.94
N HIS A 300 -4.63 7.93 18.50
CA HIS A 300 -5.84 7.39 17.89
C HIS A 300 -6.12 8.02 16.52
N ALA A 301 -6.09 9.36 16.43
CA ALA A 301 -6.35 10.08 15.18
C ALA A 301 -5.32 9.74 14.09
N TYR A 302 -4.04 9.64 14.45
CA TYR A 302 -3.00 9.26 13.51
C TYR A 302 -3.14 7.79 13.06
N PHE A 303 -3.50 6.89 13.99
CA PHE A 303 -3.79 5.49 13.68
C PHE A 303 -4.99 5.37 12.72
N GLU A 304 -6.10 6.05 12.98
CA GLU A 304 -7.27 6.06 12.09
C GLU A 304 -6.91 6.58 10.70
N ARG A 305 -6.06 7.61 10.60
CA ARG A 305 -5.57 8.10 9.30
C ARG A 305 -4.79 7.01 8.55
N LEU A 306 -3.90 6.28 9.22
CA LEU A 306 -3.16 5.19 8.58
C LEU A 306 -4.05 3.99 8.22
N GLU A 307 -5.10 3.74 8.98
CA GLU A 307 -5.97 2.59 8.76
C GLU A 307 -6.97 2.81 7.62
N PHE A 308 -7.54 4.01 7.51
CA PHE A 308 -8.70 4.29 6.65
C PHE A 308 -8.40 5.19 5.45
N ASP A 309 -7.23 5.81 5.36
CA ASP A 309 -6.88 6.63 4.20
C ASP A 309 -6.42 5.72 3.04
N PRO A 310 -7.11 5.75 1.88
CA PRO A 310 -6.76 4.92 0.73
C PRO A 310 -5.36 5.21 0.17
N ASN A 311 -4.77 6.38 0.50
CA ASN A 311 -3.41 6.72 0.12
C ASN A 311 -2.35 6.09 1.02
N TRP A 312 -2.73 5.53 2.17
CA TRP A 312 -1.83 4.93 3.14
C TRP A 312 -1.88 3.41 3.08
N ASP A 313 -0.72 2.79 3.27
CA ASP A 313 -0.61 1.35 3.29
C ASP A 313 -0.98 0.85 4.69
N LEU A 314 -1.93 -0.08 4.81
CA LEU A 314 -2.30 -0.68 6.09
C LEU A 314 -1.08 -1.31 6.81
N LEU A 315 -0.03 -1.69 6.07
CA LEU A 315 1.25 -2.06 6.66
C LEU A 315 1.82 -0.99 7.61
N ASP A 316 1.61 0.30 7.30
CA ASP A 316 2.06 1.44 8.10
C ASP A 316 1.35 1.51 9.46
N ALA A 317 0.06 1.18 9.53
CA ALA A 317 -0.69 1.11 10.79
C ALA A 317 -0.12 0.01 11.72
N PHE A 318 0.18 -1.17 11.17
CA PHE A 318 0.89 -2.23 11.89
C PHE A 318 2.30 -1.78 12.31
N THR A 319 3.03 -1.10 11.42
CA THR A 319 4.36 -0.57 11.73
C THR A 319 4.34 0.47 12.83
N LEU A 320 3.33 1.35 12.88
CA LEU A 320 3.15 2.29 13.98
C LEU A 320 2.91 1.56 15.30
N LEU A 321 1.88 0.71 15.38
CA LEU A 321 1.46 0.12 16.65
C LEU A 321 2.49 -0.86 17.24
N TRP A 322 3.18 -1.65 16.41
CA TRP A 322 4.25 -2.54 16.88
C TRP A 322 5.63 -1.87 16.93
N GLY A 323 5.85 -0.80 16.17
CA GLY A 323 7.10 -0.03 16.16
C GLY A 323 7.22 0.98 17.30
N LEU A 324 6.14 1.64 17.71
CA LEU A 324 6.13 2.63 18.79
C LEU A 324 6.77 2.14 20.10
N PRO A 325 6.52 0.90 20.56
CA PRO A 325 7.25 0.33 21.69
C PRO A 325 8.77 0.44 21.58
N HIS A 326 9.33 0.10 20.42
CA HIS A 326 10.77 0.20 20.16
C HIS A 326 11.25 1.65 20.15
N VAL A 327 10.49 2.55 19.53
CA VAL A 327 10.83 3.98 19.48
C VAL A 327 10.89 4.57 20.89
N TYR A 328 9.90 4.28 21.74
CA TYR A 328 9.86 4.80 23.10
C TYR A 328 10.87 4.12 24.04
N ASP A 329 11.24 2.85 23.78
CA ASP A 329 12.39 2.20 24.44
C ASP A 329 13.69 2.95 24.16
N TRP A 330 13.96 3.22 22.88
CA TRP A 330 15.11 3.99 22.46
C TRP A 330 15.14 5.41 23.04
N LEU A 331 14.01 6.11 23.05
CA LEU A 331 13.91 7.46 23.64
C LEU A 331 14.21 7.46 25.14
N VAL A 332 13.78 6.43 25.88
CA VAL A 332 14.08 6.28 27.31
C VAL A 332 15.56 5.96 27.53
N GLU A 333 16.14 5.04 26.77
CA GLU A 333 17.57 4.71 26.84
C GLU A 333 18.44 5.94 26.58
N CYS A 334 18.03 6.78 25.64
CA CYS A 334 18.72 8.02 25.29
C CYS A 334 18.44 9.19 26.25
N GLY A 335 17.55 9.01 27.24
CA GLY A 335 17.18 10.05 28.20
C GLY A 335 16.37 11.22 27.61
N LEU A 336 15.65 11.00 26.51
CA LEU A 336 14.76 11.99 25.86
C LEU A 336 13.32 11.88 26.33
N CYS A 337 12.96 10.73 26.90
CA CYS A 337 11.63 10.44 27.40
C CYS A 337 11.74 9.89 28.82
N LYS A 338 10.78 10.24 29.68
CA LYS A 338 10.68 9.66 31.02
C LYS A 338 10.05 8.27 30.92
N PRO A 339 10.50 7.28 31.73
CA PRO A 339 9.89 5.95 31.77
C PRO A 339 8.37 5.95 31.98
N ALA A 340 7.84 6.94 32.70
CA ALA A 340 6.40 7.11 32.91
C ALA A 340 5.63 7.41 31.62
N LEU A 341 6.16 8.27 30.74
CA LEU A 341 5.53 8.59 29.46
C LEU A 341 5.56 7.37 28.53
N ARG A 342 6.69 6.64 28.49
CA ARG A 342 6.76 5.33 27.80
C ARG A 342 5.65 4.40 28.28
N GLY A 343 5.45 4.25 29.59
CA GLY A 343 4.38 3.41 30.15
C GLY A 343 2.97 3.85 29.72
N GLN A 344 2.72 5.16 29.61
CA GLN A 344 1.44 5.69 29.11
C GLN A 344 1.21 5.34 27.64
N VAL A 345 2.20 5.57 26.79
CA VAL A 345 2.10 5.23 25.35
C VAL A 345 1.89 3.73 25.15
N MET A 346 2.58 2.89 25.93
CA MET A 346 2.38 1.43 25.84
C MET A 346 0.94 1.04 26.20
N ASN A 347 0.36 1.66 27.23
CA ASN A 347 -1.04 1.42 27.59
C ASN A 347 -2.00 1.82 26.47
N TRP A 348 -1.75 2.91 25.75
CA TRP A 348 -2.59 3.32 24.62
C TRP A 348 -2.44 2.38 23.43
N VAL A 349 -1.22 1.97 23.11
CA VAL A 349 -0.93 0.97 22.06
C VAL A 349 -1.63 -0.37 22.37
N GLU A 350 -1.64 -0.83 23.63
CA GLU A 350 -2.34 -2.05 24.05
C GLU A 350 -3.87 -1.94 23.94
N LYS A 351 -4.45 -0.73 23.90
CA LYS A 351 -5.88 -0.54 23.63
C LYS A 351 -6.21 -0.58 22.13
N LEU A 352 -5.31 -0.07 21.28
CA LEU A 352 -5.52 -0.01 19.83
C LEU A 352 -5.22 -1.32 19.12
N ARG A 353 -4.21 -2.08 19.57
CA ARG A 353 -3.85 -3.37 18.95
C ARG A 353 -5.02 -4.35 18.83
N PRO A 354 -5.84 -4.59 19.88
CA PRO A 354 -7.00 -5.47 19.78
C PRO A 354 -8.01 -5.04 18.71
N ILE A 355 -8.20 -3.72 18.52
CA ILE A 355 -9.12 -3.18 17.51
C ILE A 355 -8.65 -3.59 16.12
N LEU A 356 -7.38 -3.31 15.80
CA LEU A 356 -6.79 -3.67 14.51
C LEU A 356 -6.74 -5.19 14.28
N ILE A 357 -6.47 -5.97 15.34
CA ILE A 357 -6.49 -7.45 15.28
C ILE A 357 -7.91 -7.95 14.97
N GLU A 358 -8.94 -7.39 15.59
CA GLU A 358 -10.34 -7.76 15.37
C GLU A 358 -10.80 -7.41 13.95
N GLN A 359 -10.53 -6.19 13.48
CA GLN A 359 -10.89 -5.72 12.13
C GLN A 359 -10.20 -6.50 11.00
N ARG A 360 -9.10 -7.21 11.30
CA ARG A 360 -8.30 -7.97 10.34
C ARG A 360 -8.20 -9.46 10.70
N SER A 361 -9.11 -9.97 11.52
CA SER A 361 -9.04 -11.32 12.10
C SER A 361 -8.91 -12.45 11.09
N ASN A 362 -9.36 -12.23 9.84
CA ASN A 362 -9.31 -13.22 8.78
C ASN A 362 -7.95 -13.28 8.05
N ALA A 363 -7.14 -12.21 8.09
CA ALA A 363 -5.95 -12.07 7.24
C ALA A 363 -4.69 -11.60 8.00
N LEU A 364 -4.65 -11.76 9.34
CA LEU A 364 -3.51 -11.34 10.17
C LEU A 364 -2.16 -11.92 9.76
N TRP A 365 -2.13 -13.13 9.18
CA TRP A 365 -0.92 -13.76 8.68
C TRP A 365 -0.13 -12.89 7.70
N GLY A 366 -0.81 -12.04 6.90
CA GLY A 366 -0.17 -11.09 5.99
C GLY A 366 0.66 -10.02 6.69
N TYR A 367 0.40 -9.80 7.98
CA TYR A 367 1.06 -8.81 8.84
C TYR A 367 1.99 -9.44 9.89
N ASP A 368 2.29 -10.75 9.78
CA ASP A 368 3.17 -11.48 10.71
C ASP A 368 4.61 -10.93 10.76
N PHE A 369 4.98 -10.05 9.83
CA PHE A 369 6.28 -9.36 9.88
C PHE A 369 6.54 -8.66 11.22
N VAL A 370 5.50 -8.15 11.89
CA VAL A 370 5.65 -7.50 13.21
C VAL A 370 6.19 -8.45 14.29
N HIS A 371 5.98 -9.76 14.11
CA HIS A 371 6.48 -10.82 14.98
C HIS A 371 7.84 -11.38 14.57
N ARG A 372 8.39 -10.90 13.45
CA ARG A 372 9.80 -11.14 13.07
C ARG A 372 10.73 -10.11 13.67
N TRP A 373 10.16 -9.01 14.15
CA TRP A 373 10.89 -8.01 14.91
C TRP A 373 11.18 -8.53 16.32
N PRO A 374 12.14 -7.93 17.02
CA PRO A 374 12.39 -8.26 18.41
C PRO A 374 11.16 -8.02 19.26
N CYS A 375 10.99 -8.79 20.33
CA CYS A 375 10.02 -8.44 21.36
C CYS A 375 10.39 -7.08 21.98
N PRO A 376 9.46 -6.10 22.04
CA PRO A 376 9.69 -4.85 22.74
C PRO A 376 10.06 -5.07 24.22
N LEU A 377 10.78 -4.12 24.83
CA LEU A 377 11.14 -4.24 26.24
C LEU A 377 9.88 -4.22 27.11
N GLY A 378 9.88 -4.97 28.21
CA GLY A 378 8.76 -4.97 29.16
C GLY A 378 7.47 -5.66 28.67
N ARG A 379 7.45 -6.23 27.47
CA ARG A 379 6.42 -7.19 27.05
C ARG A 379 6.87 -8.60 27.41
N GLU A 380 5.97 -9.43 27.91
CA GLU A 380 6.32 -10.82 28.22
C GLU A 380 6.50 -11.62 26.92
N ALA A 381 7.61 -12.35 26.83
CA ALA A 381 7.89 -13.17 25.64
C ALA A 381 6.79 -14.21 25.36
N ALA A 382 6.13 -14.72 26.40
CA ALA A 382 5.01 -15.65 26.26
C ALA A 382 3.78 -14.99 25.63
N GLU A 383 3.45 -13.75 26.00
CA GLU A 383 2.35 -12.98 25.42
C GLU A 383 2.63 -12.62 23.96
N PHE A 384 3.87 -12.19 23.67
CA PHE A 384 4.29 -11.89 22.30
C PHE A 384 4.23 -13.14 21.41
N GLN A 385 4.66 -14.29 21.93
CA GLN A 385 4.58 -15.56 21.20
C GLN A 385 3.14 -16.05 21.03
N ALA A 386 2.26 -15.79 21.98
CA ALA A 386 0.83 -16.10 21.87
C ALA A 386 0.15 -15.24 20.79
N GLU A 387 0.44 -13.94 20.74
CA GLU A 387 -0.02 -13.04 19.67
C GLU A 387 0.49 -13.53 18.31
N ALA A 388 1.78 -13.89 18.19
CA ALA A 388 2.34 -14.47 16.96
C ALA A 388 1.62 -15.75 16.51
N GLN A 389 1.16 -16.58 17.46
CA GLN A 389 0.37 -17.77 17.12
C GLN A 389 -1.02 -17.41 16.60
N VAL A 390 -1.66 -16.35 17.12
CA VAL A 390 -2.93 -15.84 16.59
C VAL A 390 -2.75 -15.42 15.13
N PHE A 391 -1.71 -14.62 14.83
CA PHE A 391 -1.40 -14.18 13.47
C PHE A 391 -1.14 -15.37 12.53
N ALA A 392 -0.29 -16.31 12.95
CA ALA A 392 0.07 -17.45 12.12
C ALA A 392 -1.09 -18.42 11.87
N GLN A 393 -2.04 -18.54 12.81
CA GLN A 393 -3.19 -19.42 12.67
C GLN A 393 -4.18 -18.92 11.62
N THR A 394 -4.25 -17.60 11.38
CA THR A 394 -5.24 -17.08 10.44
C THR A 394 -5.00 -17.56 9.02
N LEU A 395 -3.77 -17.90 8.61
CA LEU A 395 -3.50 -18.49 7.29
C LEU A 395 -4.34 -19.75 7.02
N ASN A 396 -4.64 -20.55 8.05
CA ASN A 396 -5.43 -21.78 7.90
C ASN A 396 -6.89 -21.61 8.31
N GLN A 397 -7.29 -20.42 8.74
CA GLN A 397 -8.66 -20.10 9.09
C GLN A 397 -9.25 -19.30 7.94
N SER A 398 -10.15 -19.92 7.20
CA SER A 398 -10.93 -19.22 6.19
C SER A 398 -12.32 -18.91 6.74
N SER A 399 -12.83 -17.75 6.33
CA SER A 399 -14.22 -17.38 6.57
C SER A 399 -15.02 -17.71 5.31
N PRO A 400 -16.20 -18.35 5.42
CA PRO A 400 -17.02 -18.59 4.24
C PRO A 400 -17.49 -17.25 3.65
N LEU A 401 -17.64 -17.21 2.33
CA LEU A 401 -18.19 -16.03 1.65
C LEU A 401 -19.63 -15.76 2.14
N SER A 402 -19.92 -14.50 2.43
CA SER A 402 -21.24 -14.09 2.88
C SER A 402 -22.29 -14.25 1.77
N ASP A 403 -23.50 -14.65 2.18
CA ASP A 403 -24.70 -14.65 1.36
C ASP A 403 -25.41 -13.27 1.40
N ASN A 404 -24.96 -12.32 2.23
CA ASN A 404 -25.54 -10.98 2.38
C ASN A 404 -24.96 -9.99 1.35
N PRO A 405 -25.78 -9.36 0.48
CA PRO A 405 -25.35 -8.34 -0.47
C PRO A 405 -24.68 -7.11 0.16
N GLU A 406 -25.11 -6.70 1.35
CA GLU A 406 -24.58 -5.51 2.02
C GLU A 406 -23.09 -5.65 2.37
N ASP A 407 -22.62 -6.89 2.60
CA ASP A 407 -21.23 -7.18 2.96
C ASP A 407 -20.30 -6.96 1.75
N SER A 408 -20.82 -6.90 0.52
CA SER A 408 -20.04 -6.60 -0.69
C SER A 408 -19.53 -5.16 -0.71
N ARG A 409 -20.25 -4.22 -0.07
CA ARG A 409 -19.89 -2.79 -0.03
C ARG A 409 -18.59 -2.51 0.71
N HIS A 410 -18.13 -3.44 1.55
CA HIS A 410 -16.82 -3.32 2.23
C HIS A 410 -15.63 -3.58 1.30
N PHE A 411 -15.89 -4.04 0.07
CA PHE A 411 -14.88 -4.44 -0.91
C PHE A 411 -14.96 -3.66 -2.22
N ASP A 412 -16.04 -2.92 -2.42
CA ASP A 412 -16.09 -1.94 -3.49
C ASP A 412 -15.34 -0.72 -2.99
N GLU A 413 -14.31 -0.26 -3.72
CA GLU A 413 -13.77 1.06 -3.48
C GLU A 413 -14.96 2.03 -3.60
N ASP A 414 -15.27 2.74 -2.51
CA ASP A 414 -16.23 3.83 -2.56
C ASP A 414 -15.67 4.84 -3.56
N PHE A 415 -16.13 4.77 -4.81
CA PHE A 415 -15.92 5.84 -5.76
C PHE A 415 -16.44 7.11 -5.09
N PRO A 416 -15.68 8.20 -5.08
CA PRO A 416 -16.12 9.41 -4.41
C PRO A 416 -17.49 9.80 -4.96
N ASP A 417 -18.48 9.90 -4.07
CA ASP A 417 -19.79 10.42 -4.42
C ASP A 417 -19.59 11.75 -5.16
N ILE A 418 -20.15 11.86 -6.35
CA ILE A 418 -20.13 13.12 -7.09
C ILE A 418 -20.91 14.13 -6.24
N PRO A 419 -20.32 15.28 -5.86
CA PRO A 419 -21.01 16.26 -5.04
C PRO A 419 -22.34 16.65 -5.68
N ASP A 420 -23.44 16.63 -4.90
CA ASP A 420 -24.78 17.01 -5.38
C ASP A 420 -24.77 18.38 -6.08
N GLU A 421 -23.92 19.30 -5.63
CA GLU A 421 -23.73 20.64 -6.21
C GLU A 421 -23.21 20.58 -7.66
N LEU A 422 -22.37 19.59 -7.99
CA LEU A 422 -21.87 19.37 -9.35
C LEU A 422 -22.96 18.74 -10.22
N VAL A 423 -23.73 17.79 -9.68
CA VAL A 423 -24.87 17.18 -10.38
C VAL A 423 -25.93 18.24 -10.69
N ASP A 424 -26.28 19.08 -9.71
CA ASP A 424 -27.23 20.19 -9.86
C ASP A 424 -26.72 21.23 -10.86
N SER A 425 -25.42 21.56 -10.82
CA SER A 425 -24.83 22.53 -11.74
C SER A 425 -24.82 22.02 -13.18
N VAL A 426 -24.46 20.75 -13.41
CA VAL A 426 -24.47 20.16 -14.75
C VAL A 426 -25.91 19.94 -15.23
N GLY A 427 -26.80 19.50 -14.35
CA GLY A 427 -28.24 19.36 -14.62
C GLY A 427 -28.88 20.69 -15.05
N ALA A 428 -28.60 21.77 -14.33
CA ALA A 428 -29.06 23.11 -14.70
C ALA A 428 -28.48 23.60 -16.05
N MET A 429 -27.23 23.26 -16.36
CA MET A 429 -26.62 23.57 -17.66
C MET A 429 -27.27 22.77 -18.80
N LEU A 430 -27.65 21.52 -18.57
CA LEU A 430 -28.36 20.69 -19.53
C LEU A 430 -29.78 21.22 -19.80
N GLU A 431 -30.48 21.69 -18.77
CA GLU A 431 -31.80 22.33 -18.93
C GLU A 431 -31.74 23.65 -19.73
N ASP A 432 -30.69 24.45 -19.52
CA ASP A 432 -30.55 25.78 -20.16
C ASP A 432 -29.96 25.71 -21.58
N GLN A 433 -29.00 24.82 -21.81
CA GLN A 433 -28.19 24.79 -23.04
C GLN A 433 -28.37 23.51 -23.87
N GLY A 434 -29.10 22.52 -23.35
CA GLY A 434 -29.37 21.25 -24.04
C GLY A 434 -28.22 20.25 -23.93
N ILE A 435 -28.45 19.02 -24.39
CA ILE A 435 -27.49 17.90 -24.26
C ILE A 435 -26.16 18.11 -25.02
N GLU A 436 -26.13 19.07 -25.96
CA GLU A 436 -24.97 19.36 -26.81
C GLU A 436 -23.75 19.87 -26.02
N VAL A 437 -23.93 20.40 -24.81
CA VAL A 437 -22.82 20.80 -23.92
C VAL A 437 -22.25 19.65 -23.08
N LEU A 438 -22.94 18.50 -23.04
CA LEU A 438 -22.56 17.36 -22.20
C LEU A 438 -21.18 16.82 -22.57
N ASP A 439 -20.92 16.57 -23.85
CA ASP A 439 -19.61 16.02 -24.30
C ASP A 439 -18.42 16.90 -23.90
N GLY A 440 -18.60 18.22 -23.92
CA GLY A 440 -17.56 19.17 -23.48
C GLY A 440 -17.32 19.11 -21.97
N LEU A 441 -18.40 19.05 -21.20
CA LEU A 441 -18.37 18.97 -19.74
C LEU A 441 -17.82 17.62 -19.25
N LEU A 442 -18.26 16.51 -19.86
CA LEU A 442 -17.76 15.18 -19.53
C LEU A 442 -16.27 15.07 -19.78
N LYS A 443 -15.78 15.65 -20.88
CA LYS A 443 -14.35 15.68 -21.17
C LYS A 443 -13.56 16.52 -20.16
N GLU A 444 -14.10 17.66 -19.74
CA GLU A 444 -13.46 18.51 -18.73
C GLU A 444 -13.45 17.82 -17.35
N ILE A 445 -14.52 17.09 -17.01
CA ILE A 445 -14.64 16.32 -15.77
C ILE A 445 -13.75 15.08 -15.82
N GLU A 446 -13.62 14.41 -16.96
CA GLU A 446 -12.67 13.31 -17.19
C GLU A 446 -11.22 13.79 -17.00
N GLU A 447 -10.88 14.97 -17.52
CA GLU A 447 -9.56 15.58 -17.38
C GLU A 447 -9.24 16.01 -15.94
N GLN A 448 -10.24 16.38 -15.15
CA GLN A 448 -10.06 16.89 -13.77
C GLN A 448 -10.23 15.83 -12.68
N MET A 449 -11.13 14.86 -12.89
CA MET A 449 -11.60 13.91 -11.89
C MET A 449 -11.47 12.45 -12.33
N GLY A 450 -11.06 12.19 -13.58
CA GLY A 450 -10.89 10.85 -14.13
C GLY A 450 -12.13 10.28 -14.81
N HIS A 451 -11.93 9.23 -15.60
CA HIS A 451 -12.96 8.59 -16.42
C HIS A 451 -14.11 8.00 -15.59
N GLU A 452 -13.82 7.54 -14.37
CA GLU A 452 -14.80 6.94 -13.46
C GLU A 452 -15.79 7.99 -12.90
N ALA A 453 -15.35 9.24 -12.74
CA ALA A 453 -16.20 10.35 -12.32
C ALA A 453 -17.23 10.74 -13.40
N VAL A 454 -16.92 10.51 -14.68
CA VAL A 454 -17.88 10.67 -15.79
C VAL A 454 -19.02 9.66 -15.68
N GLY A 455 -18.70 8.39 -15.39
CA GLY A 455 -19.70 7.35 -15.20
C GLY A 455 -20.62 7.63 -14.01
N ALA A 456 -20.06 8.02 -12.86
CA ALA A 456 -20.83 8.37 -11.67
C ALA A 456 -21.73 9.61 -11.88
N LEU A 457 -21.24 10.63 -12.59
CA LEU A 457 -22.02 11.83 -12.90
C LEU A 457 -23.19 11.52 -13.84
N LEU A 458 -22.96 10.72 -14.89
CA LEU A 458 -24.01 10.32 -15.83
C LEU A 458 -25.14 9.56 -15.13
N ALA A 459 -24.79 8.61 -14.27
CA ALA A 459 -25.76 7.85 -13.46
C ALA A 459 -26.55 8.77 -12.51
N ALA A 460 -25.89 9.76 -11.89
CA ALA A 460 -26.55 10.72 -11.01
C ALA A 460 -27.51 11.67 -11.77
N LEU A 461 -27.12 12.14 -12.95
CA LEU A 461 -27.96 12.99 -13.80
C LEU A 461 -29.20 12.23 -14.33
N GLU A 462 -29.05 10.97 -14.69
CA GLU A 462 -30.17 10.10 -15.09
C GLU A 462 -31.12 9.84 -13.91
N ALA A 463 -30.58 9.50 -12.72
CA ALA A 463 -31.38 9.25 -11.52
C ALA A 463 -32.20 10.48 -11.07
N GLN A 464 -31.70 11.69 -11.34
CA GLN A 464 -32.38 12.96 -11.07
C GLN A 464 -33.27 13.45 -12.22
N GLY A 465 -33.29 12.74 -13.35
CA GLY A 465 -34.15 13.04 -14.51
C GLY A 465 -33.64 14.16 -15.40
N TYR A 466 -32.37 14.56 -15.29
CA TYR A 466 -31.72 15.55 -16.17
C TYR A 466 -31.32 14.96 -17.52
N LEU A 467 -31.17 13.64 -17.59
CA LEU A 467 -30.84 12.89 -18.78
C LEU A 467 -31.83 11.74 -18.93
N GLU A 468 -32.50 11.69 -20.09
CA GLU A 468 -33.09 10.45 -20.59
C GLU A 468 -32.07 9.88 -21.57
N LEU A 469 -31.28 8.90 -21.12
CA LEU A 469 -30.47 8.12 -22.03
C LEU A 469 -31.42 7.26 -22.85
N GLU A 470 -31.70 7.68 -24.09
CA GLU A 470 -32.32 6.80 -25.07
C GLU A 470 -31.31 5.70 -25.39
N TYR A 471 -31.35 4.63 -24.60
CA TYR A 471 -30.80 3.36 -25.02
C TYR A 471 -31.53 2.98 -26.30
N GLU A 472 -30.84 2.95 -27.45
CA GLU A 472 -31.41 2.52 -28.73
C GLU A 472 -31.98 1.10 -28.58
N GLY A 473 -33.25 1.05 -28.21
CA GLY A 473 -34.10 -0.13 -28.16
C GLY A 473 -35.05 -0.05 -29.34
N ASP A 474 -34.86 -0.99 -30.27
CA ASP A 474 -35.67 -1.29 -31.45
C ASP A 474 -37.12 -0.76 -31.45
N GLU A 475 -37.44 0.11 -32.42
CA GLU A 475 -38.81 0.23 -32.94
C GLU A 475 -39.13 -1.02 -33.79
N GLU A 476 -40.03 -1.87 -33.26
CA GLU A 476 -40.81 -3.00 -33.82
C GLU A 476 -40.31 -3.83 -35.02
#